data_AF-A0AAT9IVK2-F1
#
_entry.id   AF-A0AAT9IVK2-F1
#
_cell.length_a   1.000
_cell.length_b   1.000
_cell.length_c   1.000
_cell.angle_alpha   90.00
_cell.angle_beta   90.00
_cell.angle_gamma   90.00
#
_symmetry.space_group_name_H-M   'P 1'
#
loop_
_entity.id
_entity.type
_entity.pdbx_description
1 polymer ?
#
loop_
_entity_poly.entity_id
_entity_poly.type
_entity_poly.pdbx_seq_one_letter_code
_entity_poly.pdbx_strand_id
1 'polypeptide(L)'
;MSQPLSRRAYIKGVASTIAMAGAASAFAPAIAAAKDAFVESLIARMSLEDKAGQLSLYSDSVRTEAAFFNPTIASESKDKALADIAAGKITGLFNGRGVGLSRELQKVAVEKSPHGIPLIFAADIIHGMTTIFPIPMAEAASFDPELSRRTNRAAAVEATASAIHWTFSPAVDVVRDQRWGRAAEAAGEDTWLACRFAAARVQGFQGPDLKAQDSMLACLKHFAAYGAVEAGMDYNTVEITEPTLRQTHLPPFRAGIDAGALTVMSAFNDIGGVPSTGNRRLLSGILRGEMGFKGFVVSDFTSEEELIAHGFATDGRDAAKKAILAGCDMSMQSGIYMKYLPDLVRSGEVPVKVLDEAVRRVLHIKKAIGLFDNPYKSMDAAREHNAMRRPETIALAREAARRACVLLKNEGDVLPLKKSGQKVALIGPLASDQNQLNGYWVVFSDTKDSVTVEMAMRGVIGNHLTVVRGSDIELTDRRRHRRSDKGGPGGRCGGALHRRRAGDVGRGAITHRDHRARGPSCARRGYKGNGQANGGLAKSWPCPCPGRRHKRRRRHPLHLVPWVRGWKRHRRYSVWRLQPVGPLAMQFPAEIGTGAVLL
;
A
#
# COMPACT_ATOMS: atom_id res chain seq x y z
N MET A 1 -65.18 27.77 -3.02
CA MET A 1 -65.39 26.61 -3.92
C MET A 1 -64.04 26.18 -4.45
N SER A 2 -63.44 25.17 -3.82
CA SER A 2 -62.10 24.67 -4.15
C SER A 2 -62.19 23.15 -4.33
N GLN A 3 -62.20 22.70 -5.57
CA GLN A 3 -62.12 21.28 -5.94
C GLN A 3 -60.67 20.80 -5.76
N PRO A 4 -60.41 19.67 -5.07
CA PRO A 4 -59.06 19.14 -4.97
C PRO A 4 -58.71 18.35 -6.23
N LEU A 5 -57.59 18.71 -6.87
CA LEU A 5 -57.00 17.98 -7.98
C LEU A 5 -56.62 16.56 -7.53
N SER A 6 -57.26 15.56 -8.13
CA SER A 6 -57.04 14.15 -7.75
C SER A 6 -55.66 13.65 -8.21
N ARG A 7 -55.08 12.74 -7.41
CA ARG A 7 -53.79 12.05 -7.61
C ARG A 7 -53.65 11.36 -8.98
N ARG A 8 -54.75 11.13 -9.70
CA ARG A 8 -54.77 10.57 -11.07
C ARG A 8 -54.42 11.58 -12.16
N ALA A 9 -54.57 12.88 -11.93
CA ALA A 9 -54.18 13.92 -12.89
C ALA A 9 -52.65 14.09 -12.98
N TYR A 10 -51.93 13.83 -11.89
CA TYR A 10 -50.47 13.91 -11.85
C TYR A 10 -49.78 12.75 -12.60
N ILE A 11 -50.41 11.57 -12.63
CA ILE A 11 -49.84 10.37 -13.27
C ILE A 11 -50.03 10.39 -14.79
N LYS A 12 -51.03 11.10 -15.32
CA LYS A 12 -51.21 11.26 -16.78
C LYS A 12 -50.34 12.36 -17.41
N GLY A 13 -49.83 13.30 -16.63
CA GLY A 13 -48.91 14.36 -17.11
C GLY A 13 -47.45 13.92 -17.29
N VAL A 14 -47.05 12.78 -16.72
CA VAL A 14 -45.67 12.25 -16.81
C VAL A 14 -45.52 11.25 -17.97
N ALA A 15 -46.63 10.82 -18.58
CA ALA A 15 -46.63 9.80 -19.63
C ALA A 15 -46.40 10.33 -21.06
N SER A 16 -46.17 11.63 -21.26
CA SER A 16 -46.03 12.24 -22.60
C SER A 16 -44.66 12.86 -22.90
N THR A 17 -43.63 12.59 -22.09
CA THR A 17 -42.24 13.04 -22.35
C THR A 17 -41.20 11.92 -22.37
N ILE A 18 -41.62 10.65 -22.35
CA ILE A 18 -40.72 9.48 -22.48
C ILE A 18 -41.01 8.78 -23.80
N ALA A 19 -40.66 9.43 -24.91
CA ALA A 19 -40.67 8.83 -26.23
C ALA A 19 -39.62 9.48 -27.14
N MET A 20 -38.35 9.42 -26.74
CA MET A 20 -37.19 9.40 -27.65
C MET A 20 -35.93 9.02 -26.85
N ALA A 21 -35.75 7.72 -26.60
CA ALA A 21 -34.48 7.16 -26.18
C ALA A 21 -34.44 5.67 -26.55
N GLY A 22 -34.29 5.42 -27.85
CA GLY A 22 -34.10 4.07 -28.38
C GLY A 22 -33.11 4.13 -29.55
N ALA A 23 -31.95 3.50 -29.33
CA ALA A 23 -30.92 3.14 -30.30
C ALA A 23 -29.97 4.25 -30.83
N ALA A 24 -28.86 4.45 -30.11
CA ALA A 24 -27.52 4.38 -30.70
C ALA A 24 -26.49 4.06 -29.61
N SER A 25 -25.92 2.87 -29.68
CA SER A 25 -24.74 2.45 -28.92
C SER A 25 -23.55 3.30 -29.39
N ALA A 26 -23.21 4.34 -28.63
CA ALA A 26 -21.99 5.10 -28.79
C ALA A 26 -21.50 5.51 -27.39
N PHE A 27 -20.82 4.58 -26.71
CA PHE A 27 -20.01 4.90 -25.55
C PHE A 27 -18.84 5.79 -26.00
N ALA A 28 -19.08 7.10 -26.07
CA ALA A 28 -18.04 8.10 -26.08
C ALA A 28 -17.29 8.05 -24.74
N PRO A 29 -15.94 8.09 -24.73
CA PRO A 29 -15.17 7.91 -23.51
C PRO A 29 -15.45 9.05 -22.52
N ALA A 30 -15.57 8.67 -21.25
CA ALA A 30 -15.56 9.55 -20.10
C ALA A 30 -14.45 10.61 -20.27
N ILE A 31 -14.87 11.87 -20.25
CA ILE A 31 -14.14 13.13 -20.44
C ILE A 31 -12.61 12.95 -20.37
N ALA A 32 -11.98 12.97 -21.55
CA ALA A 32 -10.53 12.97 -21.73
C ALA A 32 -9.89 14.17 -21.01
N ALA A 33 -8.63 14.03 -20.61
CA ALA A 33 -7.82 15.19 -20.24
C ALA A 33 -7.87 16.22 -21.39
N ALA A 34 -7.97 17.52 -21.07
CA ALA A 34 -8.03 18.56 -22.10
C ALA A 34 -6.82 18.44 -23.03
N LYS A 35 -7.04 18.33 -24.35
CA LYS A 35 -5.96 18.14 -25.32
C LYS A 35 -5.00 19.33 -25.27
N ASP A 36 -3.80 19.09 -24.77
CA ASP A 36 -2.73 20.08 -24.68
C ASP A 36 -1.77 19.91 -25.85
N ALA A 37 -1.55 20.96 -26.64
CA ALA A 37 -0.78 20.86 -27.88
C ALA A 37 0.64 20.30 -27.68
N PHE A 38 1.29 20.63 -26.56
CA PHE A 38 2.60 20.10 -26.22
C PHE A 38 2.54 18.59 -25.94
N VAL A 39 1.61 18.14 -25.09
CA VAL A 39 1.40 16.72 -24.77
C VAL A 39 1.01 15.92 -26.02
N GLU A 40 0.07 16.41 -26.83
CA GLU A 40 -0.33 15.74 -28.07
C GLU A 40 0.85 15.61 -29.05
N SER A 41 1.69 16.63 -29.15
CA SER A 41 2.87 16.58 -30.01
C SER A 41 3.85 15.48 -29.56
N LEU A 42 4.03 15.28 -28.25
CA LEU A 42 4.87 14.21 -27.72
C LEU A 42 4.27 12.84 -28.07
N ILE A 43 2.99 12.62 -27.75
CA ILE A 43 2.29 11.35 -28.02
C ILE A 43 2.35 10.96 -29.50
N ALA A 44 2.24 11.95 -30.39
CA ALA A 44 2.29 11.73 -31.84
C ALA A 44 3.66 11.23 -32.34
N ARG A 45 4.75 11.54 -31.62
CA ARG A 45 6.13 11.12 -31.97
C ARG A 45 6.55 9.81 -31.29
N MET A 46 5.79 9.33 -30.30
CA MET A 46 6.14 8.16 -29.51
C MET A 46 5.81 6.85 -30.24
N SER A 47 6.74 5.90 -30.20
CA SER A 47 6.49 4.49 -30.55
C SER A 47 5.52 3.84 -29.53
N LEU A 48 5.05 2.63 -29.83
CA LEU A 48 4.22 1.88 -28.87
C LEU A 48 5.01 1.48 -27.62
N GLU A 49 6.30 1.21 -27.80
CA GLU A 49 7.26 0.91 -26.75
C GLU A 49 7.53 2.13 -25.86
N ASP A 50 7.72 3.32 -26.44
CA ASP A 50 7.84 4.58 -25.67
C ASP A 50 6.57 4.83 -24.84
N LYS A 51 5.39 4.58 -25.44
CA LYS A 51 4.09 4.73 -24.76
C LYS A 51 3.96 3.77 -23.60
N ALA A 52 4.30 2.49 -23.78
CA ALA A 52 4.30 1.50 -22.70
C ALA A 52 5.29 1.86 -21.60
N GLY A 53 6.46 2.40 -21.95
CA GLY A 53 7.46 2.89 -21.00
C GLY A 53 6.94 4.03 -20.12
N GLN A 54 6.13 4.94 -20.67
CA GLN A 54 5.47 6.00 -19.87
C GLN A 54 4.42 5.46 -18.88
N LEU A 55 3.98 4.22 -19.02
CA LEU A 55 3.02 3.56 -18.13
C LEU A 55 3.67 2.56 -17.18
N SER A 56 5.00 2.51 -17.11
CA SER A 56 5.75 1.52 -16.33
C SER A 56 6.53 2.16 -15.18
N LEU A 57 6.18 1.79 -13.95
CA LEU A 57 6.72 2.30 -12.69
C LEU A 57 7.37 1.15 -11.92
N TYR A 58 8.60 1.33 -11.42
CA TYR A 58 9.35 0.25 -10.75
C TYR A 58 9.93 0.67 -9.40
N SER A 59 10.19 -0.32 -8.54
CA SER A 59 10.90 -0.11 -7.28
C SER A 59 12.27 0.48 -7.55
N ASP A 60 12.71 1.39 -6.69
CA ASP A 60 14.00 2.04 -6.87
C ASP A 60 15.17 1.10 -6.54
N SER A 61 15.87 0.66 -7.57
CA SER A 61 17.06 -0.20 -7.47
C SER A 61 18.37 0.59 -7.34
N VAL A 62 18.31 1.93 -7.38
CA VAL A 62 19.49 2.81 -7.36
C VAL A 62 19.60 3.58 -6.05
N ARG A 63 18.49 4.12 -5.56
CA ARG A 63 18.35 4.86 -4.30
C ARG A 63 17.81 3.92 -3.22
N THR A 64 18.64 2.98 -2.77
CA THR A 64 18.22 1.73 -2.12
C THR A 64 17.95 1.79 -0.61
N GLU A 65 17.88 2.98 0.01
CA GLU A 65 17.68 3.09 1.46
C GLU A 65 16.41 2.38 1.96
N ALA A 66 15.37 2.36 1.13
CA ALA A 66 14.10 1.70 1.42
C ALA A 66 13.95 0.32 0.77
N ALA A 67 15.05 -0.31 0.32
CA ALA A 67 14.99 -1.60 -0.37
C ALA A 67 14.30 -2.71 0.43
N PHE A 68 14.28 -2.63 1.77
CA PHE A 68 13.61 -3.62 2.63
C PHE A 68 12.08 -3.53 2.59
N PHE A 69 11.51 -2.37 2.22
CA PHE A 69 10.06 -2.17 2.11
C PHE A 69 9.48 -2.70 0.79
N ASN A 70 10.33 -2.91 -0.22
CA ASN A 70 9.92 -3.47 -1.49
C ASN A 70 10.04 -5.00 -1.42
N PRO A 71 8.96 -5.76 -1.66
CA PRO A 71 9.04 -7.21 -1.83
C PRO A 71 10.14 -7.57 -2.82
N THR A 72 11.04 -8.49 -2.44
CA THR A 72 12.21 -8.85 -3.24
C THR A 72 11.80 -9.38 -4.61
N ILE A 73 11.90 -8.52 -5.62
CA ILE A 73 12.09 -8.89 -7.02
C ILE A 73 13.49 -8.42 -7.38
N ALA A 74 14.24 -9.31 -8.02
CA ALA A 74 15.69 -9.25 -8.27
C ALA A 74 16.25 -7.83 -8.29
N SER A 75 17.24 -7.55 -7.44
CA SER A 75 17.98 -6.29 -7.43
C SER A 75 18.50 -6.00 -8.84
N GLU A 76 17.79 -5.19 -9.60
CA GLU A 76 18.28 -4.72 -10.89
C GLU A 76 19.54 -3.91 -10.63
N SER A 77 20.60 -4.13 -11.40
CA SER A 77 21.81 -3.33 -11.24
C SER A 77 21.52 -1.88 -11.62
N LYS A 78 22.23 -0.94 -11.00
CA LYS A 78 22.19 0.48 -11.37
C LYS A 78 22.38 0.68 -12.88
N ASP A 79 23.29 -0.08 -13.50
CA ASP A 79 23.54 -0.01 -14.94
C ASP A 79 22.33 -0.40 -15.77
N LYS A 80 21.59 -1.44 -15.35
CA LYS A 80 20.36 -1.85 -16.02
C LYS A 80 19.28 -0.77 -15.88
N ALA A 81 19.10 -0.22 -14.69
CA ALA A 81 18.14 0.86 -14.46
C ALA A 81 18.46 2.08 -15.35
N LEU A 82 19.72 2.51 -15.40
CA LEU A 82 20.16 3.61 -16.28
C LEU A 82 19.94 3.30 -17.76
N ALA A 83 20.21 2.06 -18.20
CA ALA A 83 19.98 1.64 -19.58
C ALA A 83 18.49 1.63 -19.95
N ASP A 84 17.61 1.14 -19.06
CA ASP A 84 16.17 1.10 -19.30
C ASP A 84 15.55 2.52 -19.24
N ILE A 85 16.06 3.42 -18.38
CA ILE A 85 15.72 4.84 -18.41
C ILE A 85 16.15 5.49 -19.73
N ALA A 86 17.40 5.27 -20.17
CA ALA A 86 17.90 5.79 -21.44
C ALA A 86 17.13 5.25 -22.65
N ALA A 87 16.55 4.05 -22.54
CA ALA A 87 15.68 3.48 -23.56
C ALA A 87 14.21 3.92 -23.43
N GLY A 88 13.86 4.81 -22.50
CA GLY A 88 12.50 5.31 -22.31
C GLY A 88 11.51 4.30 -21.72
N LYS A 89 11.97 3.19 -21.14
CA LYS A 89 11.13 2.09 -20.63
C LYS A 89 10.59 2.30 -19.23
N ILE A 90 11.05 3.34 -18.54
CA ILE A 90 10.71 3.64 -17.14
C ILE A 90 10.16 5.06 -17.06
N THR A 91 8.94 5.21 -16.54
CA THR A 91 8.31 6.53 -16.34
C THR A 91 8.66 7.18 -15.01
N GLY A 92 9.00 6.33 -14.04
CA GLY A 92 9.27 6.73 -12.67
C GLY A 92 9.80 5.58 -11.83
N LEU A 93 10.31 5.94 -10.65
CA LEU A 93 10.81 5.01 -9.64
C LEU A 93 10.17 5.32 -8.29
N PHE A 94 9.96 4.31 -7.45
CA PHE A 94 9.36 4.50 -6.13
C PHE A 94 10.18 3.91 -4.98
N ASN A 95 9.98 4.48 -3.78
CA ASN A 95 10.67 4.10 -2.55
C ASN A 95 12.20 4.23 -2.67
N GLY A 96 12.63 5.40 -3.14
CA GLY A 96 14.03 5.81 -3.14
C GLY A 96 14.18 7.31 -2.91
N ARG A 97 15.27 7.72 -2.25
CA ARG A 97 15.56 9.12 -1.92
C ARG A 97 17.02 9.49 -2.17
N GLY A 98 17.32 10.78 -2.24
CA GLY A 98 18.70 11.28 -2.37
C GLY A 98 18.89 12.18 -3.59
N VAL A 99 19.20 13.45 -3.41
CA VAL A 99 19.28 14.43 -4.52
C VAL A 99 20.36 14.05 -5.53
N GLY A 100 21.56 13.66 -5.08
CA GLY A 100 22.69 13.35 -5.97
C GLY A 100 22.36 12.28 -7.01
N LEU A 101 21.89 11.11 -6.56
CA LEU A 101 21.50 10.01 -7.44
C LEU A 101 20.23 10.35 -8.24
N SER A 102 19.29 11.10 -7.66
CA SER A 102 18.09 11.55 -8.39
C SER A 102 18.45 12.42 -9.59
N ARG A 103 19.44 13.31 -9.45
CA ARG A 103 19.93 14.14 -10.56
C ARG A 103 20.60 13.30 -11.64
N GLU A 104 21.36 12.26 -11.27
CA GLU A 104 21.98 11.33 -12.22
C GLU A 104 20.91 10.61 -13.06
N LEU A 105 19.91 10.03 -12.40
CA LEU A 105 18.80 9.33 -13.06
C LEU A 105 18.00 10.27 -13.96
N GLN A 106 17.68 11.46 -13.46
CA GLN A 106 16.91 12.45 -14.21
C GLN A 106 17.69 12.99 -15.41
N LYS A 107 19.00 13.17 -15.27
CA LYS A 107 19.88 13.57 -16.38
C LYS A 107 19.85 12.54 -17.51
N VAL A 108 19.89 11.24 -17.18
CA VAL A 108 19.77 10.18 -18.19
C VAL A 108 18.40 10.23 -18.89
N ALA A 109 17.32 10.41 -18.15
CA ALA A 109 15.98 10.51 -18.73
C ALA A 109 15.85 11.72 -19.69
N VAL A 110 16.37 12.88 -19.29
CA VAL A 110 16.24 14.12 -20.08
C VAL A 110 17.20 14.16 -21.27
N GLU A 111 18.45 13.73 -21.10
CA GLU A 111 19.50 13.91 -22.11
C GLU A 111 19.69 12.69 -23.04
N LYS A 112 19.30 11.49 -22.60
CA LYS A 112 19.59 10.25 -23.35
C LYS A 112 18.35 9.50 -23.84
N SER A 113 17.17 9.74 -23.24
CA SER A 113 15.94 9.07 -23.70
C SER A 113 15.40 9.64 -25.02
N PRO A 114 14.63 8.88 -25.81
CA PRO A 114 14.20 9.31 -27.15
C PRO A 114 13.43 10.65 -27.19
N HIS A 115 12.69 10.97 -26.14
CA HIS A 115 11.81 12.15 -26.08
C HIS A 115 12.17 13.13 -24.95
N GLY A 116 13.25 12.88 -24.20
CA GLY A 116 13.67 13.72 -23.08
C GLY A 116 12.62 13.87 -21.98
N ILE A 117 11.73 12.88 -21.80
CA ILE A 117 10.63 12.96 -20.83
C ILE A 117 11.18 12.69 -19.42
N PRO A 118 10.97 13.60 -18.45
CA PRO A 118 11.49 13.42 -17.09
C PRO A 118 10.81 12.26 -16.36
N LEU A 119 11.56 11.66 -15.44
CA LEU A 119 11.07 10.70 -14.46
C LEU A 119 10.23 11.41 -13.39
N ILE A 120 9.22 10.69 -12.88
CA ILE A 120 8.56 11.00 -11.61
C ILE A 120 9.11 10.08 -10.52
N PHE A 121 9.36 10.63 -9.33
CA PHE A 121 9.89 9.87 -8.20
C PHE A 121 8.83 9.82 -7.12
N ALA A 122 8.50 8.61 -6.67
CA ALA A 122 7.44 8.37 -5.71
C ALA A 122 7.94 7.69 -4.43
N ALA A 123 7.14 7.75 -3.36
CA ALA A 123 7.36 6.91 -2.18
C ALA A 123 6.08 6.80 -1.33
N ASP A 124 6.04 5.79 -0.46
CA ASP A 124 5.06 5.73 0.63
C ASP A 124 5.41 6.74 1.75
N ILE A 125 5.01 8.00 1.55
CA ILE A 125 5.08 9.04 2.59
C ILE A 125 3.72 9.10 3.28
N ILE A 126 3.51 8.23 4.27
CA ILE A 126 2.20 7.98 4.88
C ILE A 126 1.91 8.93 6.04
N HIS A 127 2.80 8.97 7.04
CA HIS A 127 2.65 9.82 8.24
C HIS A 127 3.96 10.49 8.63
N GLY A 128 4.81 10.79 7.65
CA GLY A 128 6.09 11.44 7.88
C GLY A 128 7.15 10.99 6.89
N MET A 129 8.26 11.71 6.88
CA MET A 129 9.46 11.36 6.11
C MET A 129 10.57 10.95 7.06
N THR A 130 11.33 11.92 7.59
CA THR A 130 12.32 11.69 8.67
C THR A 130 11.79 12.14 10.02
N THR A 131 10.93 13.17 10.04
CA THR A 131 10.07 13.45 11.18
C THR A 131 8.78 12.64 11.04
N ILE A 132 8.51 11.82 12.04
CA ILE A 132 7.38 10.88 12.05
C ILE A 132 6.26 11.44 12.94
N PHE A 133 5.06 11.46 12.40
CA PHE A 133 3.82 11.85 13.08
C PHE A 133 3.09 10.60 13.61
N PRO A 134 2.02 10.74 14.40
CA PRO A 134 1.19 9.59 14.75
C PRO A 134 0.68 8.89 13.49
N ILE A 135 0.56 7.56 13.56
CA ILE A 135 -0.08 6.77 12.49
C ILE A 135 -1.44 7.39 12.12
N PRO A 136 -1.89 7.30 10.86
CA PRO A 136 -3.07 8.04 10.40
C PRO A 136 -4.34 7.84 11.23
N MET A 137 -4.57 6.62 11.75
CA MET A 137 -5.69 6.31 12.65
C MET A 137 -5.58 7.04 13.99
N ALA A 138 -4.38 7.09 14.58
CA ALA A 138 -4.16 7.81 15.82
C ALA A 138 -4.26 9.33 15.62
N GLU A 139 -3.71 9.85 14.51
CA GLU A 139 -3.88 11.26 14.16
C GLU A 139 -5.36 11.63 14.00
N ALA A 140 -6.17 10.75 13.40
CA ALA A 140 -7.61 10.98 13.25
C ALA A 140 -8.36 11.12 14.58
N ALA A 141 -7.84 10.52 15.67
CA ALA A 141 -8.40 10.68 17.01
C ALA A 141 -8.26 12.10 17.58
N SER A 142 -7.49 12.98 16.93
CA SER A 142 -7.49 14.41 17.24
C SER A 142 -8.76 15.14 16.80
N PHE A 143 -9.55 14.55 15.88
CA PHE A 143 -10.68 15.18 15.20
C PHE A 143 -10.33 16.55 14.57
N ASP A 144 -9.06 16.74 14.20
CA ASP A 144 -8.52 18.00 13.69
C ASP A 144 -7.94 17.81 12.28
N PRO A 145 -8.76 17.96 11.22
CA PRO A 145 -8.27 17.91 9.85
C PRO A 145 -7.22 18.98 9.55
N GLU A 146 -7.24 20.13 10.21
CA GLU A 146 -6.25 21.18 9.99
C GLU A 146 -4.87 20.78 10.54
N LEU A 147 -4.83 20.10 11.69
CA LEU A 147 -3.60 19.44 12.14
C LEU A 147 -3.08 18.46 11.08
N SER A 148 -3.95 17.60 10.52
CA SER A 148 -3.56 16.65 9.47
C SER A 148 -3.04 17.35 8.21
N ARG A 149 -3.64 18.49 7.81
CA ARG A 149 -3.12 19.31 6.70
C ARG A 149 -1.69 19.79 7.00
N ARG A 150 -1.42 20.26 8.22
CA ARG A 150 -0.10 20.77 8.65
C ARG A 150 0.95 19.65 8.70
N THR A 151 0.62 18.48 9.24
CA THR A 151 1.55 17.34 9.33
C THR A 151 1.92 16.82 7.94
N ASN A 152 0.94 16.68 7.04
CA ASN A 152 1.17 16.25 5.66
C ASN A 152 1.91 17.32 4.84
N ARG A 153 1.69 18.61 5.12
CA ARG A 153 2.50 19.71 4.56
C ARG A 153 3.96 19.58 4.99
N ALA A 154 4.23 19.34 6.26
CA ALA A 154 5.60 19.16 6.75
C ALA A 154 6.27 17.91 6.14
N ALA A 155 5.55 16.80 6.03
CA ALA A 155 6.03 15.58 5.37
C ALA A 155 6.39 15.82 3.89
N ALA A 156 5.56 16.55 3.14
CA ALA A 156 5.88 16.92 1.75
C ALA A 156 7.09 17.84 1.64
N VAL A 157 7.31 18.76 2.59
CA VAL A 157 8.51 19.63 2.58
C VAL A 157 9.79 18.80 2.72
N GLU A 158 9.80 17.82 3.64
CA GLU A 158 10.92 16.90 3.80
C GLU A 158 11.07 15.99 2.56
N ALA A 159 10.00 15.32 2.13
CA ALA A 159 10.07 14.37 1.01
C ALA A 159 10.55 15.01 -0.30
N THR A 160 10.02 16.18 -0.65
CA THR A 160 10.46 16.92 -1.84
C THR A 160 11.85 17.54 -1.69
N ALA A 161 12.37 17.72 -0.46
CA ALA A 161 13.77 18.10 -0.29
C ALA A 161 14.71 16.94 -0.64
N SER A 162 14.24 15.69 -0.57
CA SER A 162 14.96 14.48 -0.99
C SER A 162 14.57 13.98 -2.40
N ALA A 163 14.08 14.88 -3.26
CA ALA A 163 13.70 14.61 -4.65
C ALA A 163 12.54 13.61 -4.86
N ILE A 164 11.61 13.52 -3.90
CA ILE A 164 10.37 12.75 -4.03
C ILE A 164 9.25 13.69 -4.49
N HIS A 165 8.63 13.42 -5.63
CA HIS A 165 7.62 14.28 -6.26
C HIS A 165 6.18 13.84 -5.98
N TRP A 166 5.99 12.55 -5.65
CA TRP A 166 4.68 11.90 -5.59
C TRP A 166 4.61 10.98 -4.36
N THR A 167 3.52 11.02 -3.61
CA THR A 167 3.29 10.09 -2.49
C THR A 167 2.13 9.15 -2.78
N PHE A 168 2.27 7.90 -2.32
CA PHE A 168 1.17 6.95 -2.25
C PHE A 168 0.32 7.17 -0.99
N SER A 169 -0.19 8.39 -0.84
CA SER A 169 -0.95 8.86 0.32
C SER A 169 -1.91 9.99 -0.10
N PRO A 170 -3.09 10.12 0.53
CA PRO A 170 -3.57 9.38 1.70
C PRO A 170 -4.28 8.05 1.39
N ALA A 171 -4.13 7.10 2.30
CA ALA A 171 -5.09 6.00 2.44
C ALA A 171 -6.40 6.55 3.04
N VAL A 172 -7.52 6.29 2.38
CA VAL A 172 -8.85 6.84 2.71
C VAL A 172 -9.93 5.77 2.82
N ASP A 173 -9.51 4.51 2.95
CA ASP A 173 -10.38 3.37 3.21
C ASP A 173 -11.21 3.59 4.49
N VAL A 174 -12.51 3.30 4.43
CA VAL A 174 -13.36 3.26 5.63
C VAL A 174 -13.27 1.87 6.23
N VAL A 175 -12.95 1.81 7.52
CA VAL A 175 -12.57 0.56 8.19
C VAL A 175 -13.55 0.25 9.32
N ARG A 176 -14.23 -0.90 9.22
CA ARG A 176 -15.18 -1.39 10.24
C ARG A 176 -14.81 -2.75 10.81
N ASP A 177 -13.63 -3.26 10.46
CA ASP A 177 -13.08 -4.51 10.97
C ASP A 177 -11.68 -4.26 11.55
N GLN A 178 -11.56 -4.30 12.88
CA GLN A 178 -10.32 -3.98 13.59
C GLN A 178 -9.25 -5.07 13.44
N ARG A 179 -9.58 -6.23 12.85
CA ARG A 179 -8.61 -7.30 12.56
C ARG A 179 -7.70 -6.95 11.39
N TRP A 180 -8.16 -6.07 10.49
CA TRP A 180 -7.39 -5.68 9.32
C TRP A 180 -6.22 -4.79 9.71
N GLY A 181 -4.99 -5.27 9.55
CA GLY A 181 -3.77 -4.57 10.02
C GLY A 181 -3.58 -3.18 9.38
N ARG A 182 -4.04 -2.99 8.14
CA ARG A 182 -3.98 -1.71 7.43
C ARG A 182 -5.01 -0.70 7.91
N ALA A 183 -5.88 -1.08 8.86
CA ALA A 183 -6.78 -0.16 9.55
C ALA A 183 -6.06 1.09 10.06
N ALA A 184 -4.82 0.91 10.51
CA ALA A 184 -4.02 1.96 11.06
C ALA A 184 -3.69 3.09 10.03
N GLU A 185 -3.84 2.86 8.72
CA GLU A 185 -3.52 3.81 7.63
C GLU A 185 -4.69 4.75 7.34
N ALA A 186 -5.88 4.34 7.77
CA ALA A 186 -7.14 5.03 7.55
C ALA A 186 -7.42 6.06 8.64
N ALA A 187 -8.52 6.80 8.45
CA ALA A 187 -9.06 7.74 9.44
C ALA A 187 -10.20 7.14 10.29
N GLY A 188 -10.31 5.81 10.35
CA GLY A 188 -11.33 5.10 11.14
C GLY A 188 -12.56 4.64 10.37
N GLU A 189 -13.68 4.51 11.08
CA GLU A 189 -14.93 3.89 10.60
C GLU A 189 -15.98 4.86 10.06
N ASP A 190 -15.82 6.15 10.36
CA ASP A 190 -16.78 7.19 10.00
C ASP A 190 -16.47 7.79 8.62
N THR A 191 -17.45 7.71 7.73
CA THR A 191 -17.31 8.21 6.36
C THR A 191 -17.12 9.72 6.30
N TRP A 192 -17.81 10.48 7.16
CA TRP A 192 -17.73 11.93 7.13
C TRP A 192 -16.35 12.42 7.59
N LEU A 193 -15.84 11.87 8.70
CA LEU A 193 -14.51 12.13 9.21
C LEU A 193 -13.45 11.75 8.17
N ALA A 194 -13.58 10.57 7.56
CA ALA A 194 -12.68 10.14 6.48
C ALA A 194 -12.68 11.12 5.30
N CYS A 195 -13.82 11.71 4.92
CA CYS A 195 -13.87 12.76 3.89
C CYS A 195 -13.09 14.01 4.31
N ARG A 196 -13.23 14.45 5.58
CA ARG A 196 -12.53 15.64 6.09
C ARG A 196 -11.02 15.45 6.09
N PHE A 197 -10.53 14.29 6.52
CA PHE A 197 -9.12 13.96 6.53
C PHE A 197 -8.57 13.73 5.12
N ALA A 198 -9.32 13.08 4.22
CA ALA A 198 -8.92 12.90 2.83
C ALA A 198 -8.62 14.24 2.16
N ALA A 199 -9.54 15.20 2.26
CA ALA A 199 -9.35 16.53 1.69
C ALA A 199 -8.16 17.28 2.31
N ALA A 200 -8.05 17.26 3.64
CA ALA A 200 -6.97 17.94 4.36
C ALA A 200 -5.58 17.38 4.01
N ARG A 201 -5.44 16.06 3.92
CA ARG A 201 -4.16 15.40 3.59
C ARG A 201 -3.73 15.71 2.16
N VAL A 202 -4.66 15.64 1.20
CA VAL A 202 -4.41 16.04 -0.20
C VAL A 202 -3.93 17.50 -0.27
N GLN A 203 -4.63 18.42 0.39
CA GLN A 203 -4.24 19.84 0.44
C GLN A 203 -2.89 20.06 1.12
N GLY A 204 -2.59 19.29 2.17
CA GLY A 204 -1.32 19.32 2.88
C GLY A 204 -0.15 18.97 1.96
N PHE A 205 -0.25 17.84 1.23
CA PHE A 205 0.79 17.41 0.31
C PHE A 205 0.96 18.36 -0.89
N GLN A 206 -0.15 18.70 -1.55
CA GLN A 206 -0.12 19.43 -2.82
C GLN A 206 0.14 20.92 -2.67
N GLY A 207 -0.12 21.49 -1.49
CA GLY A 207 0.01 22.93 -1.25
C GLY A 207 -0.90 23.77 -2.18
N PRO A 208 -0.67 25.09 -2.23
CA PRO A 208 -1.45 25.99 -3.09
C PRO A 208 -1.02 25.96 -4.57
N ASP A 209 0.19 25.46 -4.87
CA ASP A 209 0.73 25.37 -6.23
C ASP A 209 1.53 24.06 -6.40
N LEU A 210 1.06 23.19 -7.30
CA LEU A 210 1.71 21.91 -7.60
C LEU A 210 3.10 22.06 -8.24
N LYS A 211 3.41 23.22 -8.82
CA LYS A 211 4.74 23.50 -9.41
C LYS A 211 5.77 23.97 -8.38
N ALA A 212 5.35 24.36 -7.18
CA ALA A 212 6.27 24.78 -6.13
C ALA A 212 7.23 23.63 -5.73
N GLN A 213 8.49 23.97 -5.41
CA GLN A 213 9.55 23.00 -5.12
C GLN A 213 9.29 22.14 -3.88
N ASP A 214 8.44 22.62 -2.99
CA ASP A 214 8.03 21.90 -1.80
C ASP A 214 6.72 21.14 -1.97
N SER A 215 5.94 21.34 -3.04
CA SER A 215 4.68 20.63 -3.25
C SER A 215 4.87 19.20 -3.77
N MET A 216 4.11 18.28 -3.19
CA MET A 216 4.14 16.84 -3.49
C MET A 216 2.76 16.39 -4.00
N LEU A 217 2.76 15.64 -5.10
CA LEU A 217 1.54 15.06 -5.67
C LEU A 217 0.96 14.00 -4.73
N ALA A 218 -0.34 14.04 -4.46
CA ALA A 218 -1.03 13.06 -3.63
C ALA A 218 -1.66 11.92 -4.48
N CYS A 219 -1.74 10.73 -3.89
CA CYS A 219 -2.39 9.55 -4.45
C CYS A 219 -3.40 8.97 -3.46
N LEU A 220 -4.69 9.02 -3.81
CA LEU A 220 -5.72 8.41 -2.99
C LEU A 220 -5.65 6.90 -3.11
N LYS A 221 -5.66 6.18 -1.99
CA LYS A 221 -5.65 4.71 -1.98
C LYS A 221 -6.56 4.11 -0.91
N HIS A 222 -7.07 2.89 -1.06
CA HIS A 222 -6.94 1.99 -2.21
C HIS A 222 -8.31 1.86 -2.88
N PHE A 223 -8.42 2.24 -4.16
CA PHE A 223 -9.71 2.36 -4.84
C PHE A 223 -10.21 0.98 -5.35
N ALA A 224 -11.23 0.36 -4.75
CA ALA A 224 -12.04 0.88 -3.64
C ALA A 224 -12.50 -0.21 -2.66
N ALA A 225 -12.96 0.28 -1.50
CA ALA A 225 -13.56 -0.51 -0.42
C ALA A 225 -12.61 -1.56 0.19
N TYR A 226 -11.30 -1.31 0.15
CA TYR A 226 -10.32 -2.28 0.62
C TYR A 226 -10.43 -2.53 2.12
N GLY A 227 -10.82 -1.52 2.90
CA GLY A 227 -11.11 -1.67 4.33
C GLY A 227 -12.32 -2.55 4.69
N ALA A 228 -13.02 -3.12 3.70
CA ALA A 228 -14.15 -4.04 3.88
C ALA A 228 -13.80 -5.51 3.58
N VAL A 229 -12.51 -5.87 3.48
CA VAL A 229 -12.08 -7.26 3.25
C VAL A 229 -12.70 -8.22 4.27
N GLU A 230 -13.17 -9.36 3.77
CA GLU A 230 -13.81 -10.37 4.61
C GLU A 230 -12.87 -10.87 5.72
N ALA A 231 -13.44 -10.98 6.92
CA ALA A 231 -12.75 -11.42 8.14
C ALA A 231 -11.55 -10.56 8.55
N GLY A 232 -11.39 -9.35 7.99
CA GLY A 232 -10.23 -8.48 8.21
C GLY A 232 -8.94 -9.08 7.67
N MET A 233 -9.02 -10.06 6.76
CA MET A 233 -7.84 -10.68 6.15
C MET A 233 -7.39 -9.82 4.97
N ASP A 234 -6.16 -9.31 5.02
CA ASP A 234 -5.59 -8.48 3.96
C ASP A 234 -5.68 -9.20 2.60
N TYR A 235 -5.91 -8.44 1.53
CA TYR A 235 -6.11 -8.92 0.14
C TYR A 235 -7.37 -9.75 -0.12
N ASN A 236 -8.16 -10.10 0.90
CA ASN A 236 -9.32 -10.98 0.74
C ASN A 236 -10.47 -10.32 -0.07
N THR A 237 -11.43 -11.13 -0.48
CA THR A 237 -12.64 -10.70 -1.19
C THR A 237 -13.45 -9.67 -0.40
N VAL A 238 -14.13 -8.77 -1.12
CA VAL A 238 -15.10 -7.81 -0.58
C VAL A 238 -16.49 -8.07 -1.17
N GLU A 239 -17.43 -8.47 -0.33
CA GLU A 239 -18.85 -8.62 -0.67
C GLU A 239 -19.67 -7.49 -0.04
N ILE A 240 -20.00 -6.48 -0.85
CA ILE A 240 -20.72 -5.28 -0.40
C ILE A 240 -21.84 -4.89 -1.36
N THR A 241 -22.94 -4.39 -0.80
CA THR A 241 -24.04 -3.86 -1.60
C THR A 241 -23.67 -2.53 -2.24
N GLU A 242 -24.26 -2.24 -3.42
CA GLU A 242 -24.04 -0.97 -4.12
C GLU A 242 -24.34 0.27 -3.24
N PRO A 243 -25.43 0.33 -2.45
CA PRO A 243 -25.65 1.44 -1.53
C PRO A 243 -24.52 1.61 -0.51
N THR A 244 -24.02 0.53 0.09
CA THR A 244 -22.91 0.59 1.05
C THR A 244 -21.63 1.08 0.38
N LEU A 245 -21.28 0.56 -0.79
CA LEU A 245 -20.14 1.03 -1.57
C LEU A 245 -20.24 2.55 -1.80
N ARG A 246 -21.38 3.02 -2.30
CA ARG A 246 -21.60 4.42 -2.68
C ARG A 246 -21.69 5.39 -1.51
N GLN A 247 -22.31 4.99 -0.41
CA GLN A 247 -22.57 5.87 0.72
C GLN A 247 -21.50 5.78 1.81
N THR A 248 -20.72 4.71 1.87
CA THR A 248 -19.70 4.52 2.90
C THR A 248 -18.28 4.62 2.34
N HIS A 249 -17.93 3.85 1.31
CA HIS A 249 -16.52 3.65 0.91
C HIS A 249 -16.05 4.60 -0.19
N LEU A 250 -16.93 5.03 -1.07
CA LEU A 250 -16.59 5.97 -2.16
C LEU A 250 -16.50 7.46 -1.76
N PRO A 251 -17.26 7.98 -0.78
CA PRO A 251 -17.21 9.42 -0.45
C PRO A 251 -15.83 9.98 -0.09
N PRO A 252 -14.95 9.29 0.68
CA PRO A 252 -13.62 9.81 0.99
C PRO A 252 -12.74 10.00 -0.24
N PHE A 253 -12.82 9.10 -1.23
CA PHE A 253 -12.14 9.28 -2.52
C PHE A 253 -12.68 10.50 -3.26
N ARG A 254 -14.00 10.69 -3.28
CA ARG A 254 -14.61 11.88 -3.89
C ARG A 254 -14.12 13.17 -3.24
N ALA A 255 -14.09 13.21 -1.91
CA ALA A 255 -13.60 14.37 -1.16
C ALA A 255 -12.13 14.68 -1.47
N GLY A 256 -11.28 13.66 -1.60
CA GLY A 256 -9.88 13.85 -2.02
C GLY A 256 -9.73 14.34 -3.47
N ILE A 257 -10.56 13.84 -4.39
CA ILE A 257 -10.60 14.29 -5.80
C ILE A 257 -11.05 15.75 -5.87
N ASP A 258 -12.13 16.10 -5.16
CA ASP A 258 -12.64 17.47 -5.10
C ASP A 258 -11.63 18.43 -4.42
N ALA A 259 -10.77 17.92 -3.53
CA ALA A 259 -9.64 18.64 -2.95
C ALA A 259 -8.42 18.78 -3.88
N GLY A 260 -8.48 18.19 -5.08
CA GLY A 260 -7.50 18.36 -6.14
C GLY A 260 -6.54 17.19 -6.35
N ALA A 261 -6.77 16.02 -5.75
CA ALA A 261 -5.93 14.85 -6.00
C ALA A 261 -5.96 14.46 -7.48
N LEU A 262 -4.78 14.28 -8.08
CA LEU A 262 -4.64 13.92 -9.50
C LEU A 262 -4.24 12.45 -9.71
N THR A 263 -4.04 11.67 -8.66
CA THR A 263 -3.73 10.24 -8.79
C THR A 263 -4.56 9.40 -7.83
N VAL A 264 -4.90 8.20 -8.28
CA VAL A 264 -5.62 7.18 -7.51
C VAL A 264 -4.89 5.86 -7.70
N MET A 265 -4.73 5.09 -6.63
CA MET A 265 -4.21 3.73 -6.67
C MET A 265 -5.37 2.74 -6.61
N SER A 266 -5.41 1.75 -7.51
CA SER A 266 -6.42 0.68 -7.41
C SER A 266 -6.17 -0.21 -6.20
N ALA A 267 -7.19 -0.89 -5.70
CA ALA A 267 -7.05 -1.85 -4.62
C ALA A 267 -6.72 -3.27 -5.12
N PHE A 268 -6.24 -4.11 -4.21
CA PHE A 268 -6.02 -5.53 -4.45
C PHE A 268 -7.31 -6.33 -4.51
N ASN A 269 -8.26 -6.05 -3.62
CA ASN A 269 -9.45 -6.88 -3.47
C ASN A 269 -10.33 -6.90 -4.74
N ASP A 270 -11.05 -8.01 -4.89
CA ASP A 270 -12.23 -8.04 -5.74
C ASP A 270 -13.45 -7.45 -5.02
N ILE A 271 -14.41 -6.93 -5.79
CA ILE A 271 -15.74 -6.54 -5.31
C ILE A 271 -16.76 -7.38 -6.08
N GLY A 272 -17.44 -8.29 -5.37
CA GLY A 272 -18.39 -9.21 -5.99
C GLY A 272 -17.74 -10.10 -7.07
N GLY A 273 -16.50 -10.53 -6.85
CA GLY A 273 -15.76 -11.41 -7.77
C GLY A 273 -15.04 -10.70 -8.92
N VAL A 274 -15.04 -9.36 -8.99
CA VAL A 274 -14.28 -8.59 -10.00
C VAL A 274 -13.15 -7.80 -9.34
N PRO A 275 -11.87 -8.19 -9.55
CA PRO A 275 -10.71 -7.49 -8.98
C PRO A 275 -10.68 -6.00 -9.32
N SER A 276 -10.41 -5.14 -8.34
CA SER A 276 -10.53 -3.68 -8.48
C SER A 276 -9.67 -3.12 -9.63
N THR A 277 -8.43 -3.60 -9.80
CA THR A 277 -7.53 -3.22 -10.91
C THR A 277 -8.08 -3.58 -12.30
N GLY A 278 -8.86 -4.66 -12.41
CA GLY A 278 -9.52 -5.11 -13.64
C GLY A 278 -10.98 -4.64 -13.78
N ASN A 279 -11.49 -3.87 -12.82
CA ASN A 279 -12.91 -3.55 -12.73
C ASN A 279 -13.27 -2.30 -13.53
N ARG A 280 -13.67 -2.47 -14.80
CA ARG A 280 -14.06 -1.37 -15.69
C ARG A 280 -15.23 -0.55 -15.15
N ARG A 281 -16.21 -1.17 -14.47
CA ARG A 281 -17.33 -0.45 -13.86
C ARG A 281 -16.82 0.50 -12.79
N LEU A 282 -15.87 0.06 -11.96
CA LEU A 282 -15.29 0.84 -10.89
C LEU A 282 -14.38 1.97 -11.44
N LEU A 283 -13.35 1.63 -12.23
CA LEU A 283 -12.33 2.59 -12.66
C LEU A 283 -12.79 3.53 -13.78
N SER A 284 -13.58 3.05 -14.75
CA SER A 284 -14.07 3.87 -15.86
C SER A 284 -15.49 4.39 -15.61
N GLY A 285 -16.40 3.52 -15.16
CA GLY A 285 -17.80 3.90 -14.93
C GLY A 285 -17.96 4.89 -13.78
N ILE A 286 -17.58 4.47 -12.57
CA ILE A 286 -17.78 5.26 -11.35
C ILE A 286 -16.72 6.36 -11.24
N LEU A 287 -15.43 6.02 -11.20
CA LEU A 287 -14.37 7.01 -10.95
C LEU A 287 -14.29 8.09 -12.04
N ARG A 288 -14.29 7.69 -13.32
CA ARG A 288 -14.17 8.66 -14.42
C ARG A 288 -15.52 9.20 -14.89
N GLY A 289 -16.51 8.33 -15.08
CA GLY A 289 -17.83 8.71 -15.57
C GLY A 289 -18.64 9.51 -14.55
N GLU A 290 -18.87 8.94 -13.37
CA GLU A 290 -19.73 9.56 -12.36
C GLU A 290 -18.98 10.60 -11.49
N MET A 291 -17.76 10.28 -11.04
CA MET A 291 -16.98 11.19 -10.19
C MET A 291 -16.21 12.26 -10.99
N GLY A 292 -16.08 12.07 -12.31
CA GLY A 292 -15.44 13.04 -13.18
C GLY A 292 -13.91 13.10 -13.04
N PHE A 293 -13.26 12.11 -12.43
CA PHE A 293 -11.81 12.09 -12.20
C PHE A 293 -11.01 12.24 -13.51
N LYS A 294 -10.07 13.19 -13.52
CA LYS A 294 -9.26 13.59 -14.70
C LYS A 294 -7.82 13.09 -14.65
N GLY A 295 -7.38 12.60 -13.50
CA GLY A 295 -6.03 12.11 -13.29
C GLY A 295 -5.78 10.71 -13.86
N PHE A 296 -4.64 10.11 -13.49
CA PHE A 296 -4.34 8.72 -13.81
C PHE A 296 -4.61 7.78 -12.64
N VAL A 297 -4.88 6.52 -12.96
CA VAL A 297 -4.94 5.40 -12.02
C VAL A 297 -3.64 4.61 -12.13
N VAL A 298 -2.95 4.41 -11.01
CA VAL A 298 -1.84 3.45 -10.90
C VAL A 298 -2.35 2.17 -10.26
N SER A 299 -1.79 1.03 -10.65
CA SER A 299 -2.03 -0.20 -9.92
C SER A 299 -1.38 -0.14 -8.53
N ASP A 300 -1.95 -0.85 -7.55
CA ASP A 300 -1.14 -1.23 -6.38
C ASP A 300 -0.05 -2.23 -6.82
N PHE A 301 0.93 -2.47 -5.97
CA PHE A 301 2.10 -3.32 -6.24
C PHE A 301 1.69 -4.63 -6.91
N THR A 302 2.02 -4.81 -8.19
CA THR A 302 1.67 -5.99 -9.00
C THR A 302 0.19 -6.37 -9.10
N SER A 303 -0.75 -5.53 -8.63
CA SER A 303 -2.19 -5.88 -8.60
C SER A 303 -2.81 -6.13 -9.98
N GLU A 304 -2.19 -5.63 -11.05
CA GLU A 304 -2.57 -5.94 -12.43
C GLU A 304 -2.12 -7.35 -12.85
N GLU A 305 -0.96 -7.83 -12.37
CA GLU A 305 -0.49 -9.20 -12.63
C GLU A 305 -1.25 -10.20 -11.76
N GLU A 306 -1.60 -9.81 -10.54
CA GLU A 306 -2.39 -10.61 -9.60
C GLU A 306 -3.82 -10.91 -10.06
N LEU A 307 -4.30 -10.25 -11.13
CA LEU A 307 -5.51 -10.67 -11.85
C LEU A 307 -5.47 -12.16 -12.24
N ILE A 308 -4.27 -12.72 -12.45
CA ILE A 308 -4.04 -14.15 -12.70
C ILE A 308 -4.36 -14.97 -11.44
N ALA A 309 -3.85 -14.55 -10.28
CA ALA A 309 -4.06 -15.23 -9.00
C ALA A 309 -5.54 -15.19 -8.57
N HIS A 310 -6.25 -14.11 -8.89
CA HIS A 310 -7.70 -14.02 -8.74
C HIS A 310 -8.49 -14.95 -9.68
N GLY A 311 -7.83 -15.59 -10.66
CA GLY A 311 -8.51 -16.36 -11.71
C GLY A 311 -9.30 -15.50 -12.70
N PHE A 312 -9.11 -14.17 -12.66
CA PHE A 312 -9.78 -13.22 -13.54
C PHE A 312 -9.07 -13.08 -14.89
N ALA A 313 -7.76 -13.34 -14.96
CA ALA A 313 -6.97 -13.35 -16.19
C ALA A 313 -6.28 -14.71 -16.40
N THR A 314 -6.10 -15.13 -17.65
CA THR A 314 -5.46 -16.42 -17.97
C THR A 314 -3.94 -16.38 -17.88
N ASP A 315 -3.33 -15.23 -18.18
CA ASP A 315 -1.89 -15.00 -18.18
C ASP A 315 -1.59 -13.48 -18.14
N GLY A 316 -0.30 -13.11 -18.16
CA GLY A 316 0.14 -11.71 -18.11
C GLY A 316 -0.32 -10.85 -19.29
N ARG A 317 -0.53 -11.44 -20.49
CA ARG A 317 -1.03 -10.69 -21.65
C ARG A 317 -2.50 -10.34 -21.45
N ASP A 318 -3.31 -11.32 -21.04
CA ASP A 318 -4.72 -11.11 -20.74
C ASP A 318 -4.92 -10.16 -19.55
N ALA A 319 -4.06 -10.27 -18.54
CA ALA A 319 -4.03 -9.36 -17.38
C ALA A 319 -3.73 -7.91 -17.79
N ALA A 320 -2.68 -7.68 -18.59
CA ALA A 320 -2.34 -6.35 -19.12
C ALA A 320 -3.49 -5.76 -19.93
N LYS A 321 -4.11 -6.57 -20.83
CA LYS A 321 -5.28 -6.18 -21.62
C LYS A 321 -6.46 -5.77 -20.74
N LYS A 322 -6.82 -6.58 -19.74
CA LYS A 322 -7.96 -6.32 -18.86
C LYS A 322 -7.75 -5.07 -18.01
N ALA A 323 -6.56 -4.89 -17.43
CA ALA A 323 -6.25 -3.73 -16.60
C ALA A 323 -6.31 -2.41 -17.41
N ILE A 324 -5.65 -2.33 -18.57
CA ILE A 324 -5.63 -1.09 -19.37
C ILE A 324 -7.02 -0.75 -19.91
N LEU A 325 -7.81 -1.75 -20.31
CA LEU A 325 -9.19 -1.56 -20.77
C LEU A 325 -10.16 -1.23 -19.62
N ALA A 326 -9.85 -1.61 -18.38
CA ALA A 326 -10.61 -1.20 -17.21
C ALA A 326 -10.42 0.28 -16.88
N GLY A 327 -9.23 0.82 -17.18
CA GLY A 327 -8.85 2.20 -16.91
C GLY A 327 -7.73 2.34 -15.89
N CYS A 328 -6.97 1.26 -15.61
CA CYS A 328 -5.68 1.32 -14.92
C CYS A 328 -4.64 1.85 -15.92
N ASP A 329 -4.12 3.05 -15.70
CA ASP A 329 -3.25 3.72 -16.67
C ASP A 329 -1.79 3.31 -16.49
N MET A 330 -1.32 3.14 -15.26
CA MET A 330 0.08 2.88 -14.93
C MET A 330 0.22 1.55 -14.18
N SER A 331 1.18 0.73 -14.60
CA SER A 331 1.54 -0.57 -14.01
C SER A 331 2.70 -0.39 -13.05
N MET A 332 2.49 -0.76 -11.79
CA MET A 332 3.48 -0.78 -10.73
C MET A 332 4.15 -2.15 -10.64
N GLN A 333 5.47 -2.15 -10.80
CA GLN A 333 6.41 -3.24 -10.59
C GLN A 333 6.37 -4.42 -11.55
N SER A 334 5.19 -4.92 -11.96
CA SER A 334 5.09 -6.23 -12.65
C SER A 334 5.81 -6.29 -14.00
N GLY A 335 5.93 -5.15 -14.69
CA GLY A 335 6.51 -5.05 -16.03
C GLY A 335 5.63 -5.62 -17.15
N ILE A 336 4.40 -6.07 -16.86
CA ILE A 336 3.53 -6.66 -17.88
C ILE A 336 3.07 -5.63 -18.92
N TYR A 337 2.98 -4.34 -18.57
CA TYR A 337 2.64 -3.29 -19.53
C TYR A 337 3.74 -3.10 -20.58
N MET A 338 4.98 -2.91 -20.13
CA MET A 338 6.15 -2.82 -21.02
C MET A 338 6.27 -4.06 -21.92
N LYS A 339 5.96 -5.25 -21.38
CA LYS A 339 6.10 -6.52 -22.09
C LYS A 339 5.00 -6.77 -23.13
N TYR A 340 3.74 -6.44 -22.83
CA TYR A 340 2.60 -6.91 -23.64
C TYR A 340 1.80 -5.82 -24.35
N LEU A 341 1.78 -4.57 -23.85
CA LEU A 341 0.94 -3.51 -24.47
C LEU A 341 1.30 -3.21 -25.93
N PRO A 342 2.58 -3.14 -26.34
CA PRO A 342 2.90 -2.87 -27.75
C PRO A 342 2.29 -3.90 -28.70
N ASP A 343 2.39 -5.19 -28.38
CA ASP A 343 1.83 -6.26 -29.20
C ASP A 343 0.30 -6.33 -29.12
N LEU A 344 -0.29 -6.02 -27.96
CA LEU A 344 -1.75 -5.92 -27.80
C LEU A 344 -2.34 -4.80 -28.67
N VAL A 345 -1.63 -3.69 -28.84
CA VAL A 345 -2.06 -2.61 -29.74
C VAL A 345 -1.81 -2.97 -31.20
N ARG A 346 -0.64 -3.53 -31.55
CA ARG A 346 -0.34 -3.97 -32.93
C ARG A 346 -1.34 -5.00 -33.45
N SER A 347 -1.80 -5.91 -32.59
CA SER A 347 -2.81 -6.93 -32.93
C SER A 347 -4.26 -6.40 -32.93
N GLY A 348 -4.49 -5.17 -32.47
CA GLY A 348 -5.83 -4.56 -32.39
C GLY A 348 -6.67 -5.00 -31.19
N GLU A 349 -6.15 -5.86 -30.31
CA GLU A 349 -6.84 -6.27 -29.07
C GLU A 349 -7.02 -5.11 -28.07
N VAL A 350 -6.08 -4.15 -28.07
CA VAL A 350 -6.19 -2.89 -27.34
C VAL A 350 -6.19 -1.74 -28.36
N PRO A 351 -7.25 -0.92 -28.44
CA PRO A 351 -7.24 0.23 -29.34
C PRO A 351 -6.15 1.23 -28.95
N VAL A 352 -5.37 1.73 -29.93
CA VAL A 352 -4.29 2.72 -29.68
C VAL A 352 -4.78 3.96 -28.92
N LYS A 353 -6.03 4.39 -29.15
CA LYS A 353 -6.65 5.51 -28.42
C LYS A 353 -6.73 5.29 -26.90
N VAL A 354 -6.81 4.05 -26.43
CA VAL A 354 -6.81 3.72 -25.00
C VAL A 354 -5.40 3.92 -24.44
N LEU A 355 -4.38 3.42 -25.14
CA LEU A 355 -2.97 3.62 -24.78
C LEU A 355 -2.61 5.11 -24.78
N ASP A 356 -2.98 5.85 -25.84
CA ASP A 356 -2.71 7.28 -25.96
C ASP A 356 -3.36 8.08 -24.83
N GLU A 357 -4.56 7.71 -24.41
CA GLU A 357 -5.26 8.37 -23.32
C GLU A 357 -4.62 8.10 -21.94
N ALA A 358 -4.15 6.87 -21.69
CA ALA A 358 -3.38 6.58 -20.48
C ALA A 358 -2.07 7.40 -20.44
N VAL A 359 -1.32 7.42 -21.56
CA VAL A 359 -0.07 8.19 -21.67
C VAL A 359 -0.33 9.68 -21.51
N ARG A 360 -1.40 10.21 -22.13
CA ARG A 360 -1.82 11.60 -21.98
C ARG A 360 -1.96 11.98 -20.51
N ARG A 361 -2.67 11.20 -19.70
CA ARG A 361 -2.87 11.51 -18.27
C ARG A 361 -1.55 11.55 -17.50
N VAL A 362 -0.64 10.61 -17.76
CA VAL A 362 0.70 10.61 -17.15
C VAL A 362 1.49 11.86 -17.52
N LEU A 363 1.55 12.21 -18.81
CA LEU A 363 2.27 13.38 -19.29
C LEU A 363 1.64 14.70 -18.78
N HIS A 364 0.31 14.78 -18.73
CA HIS A 364 -0.39 15.91 -18.14
C HIS A 364 -0.04 16.11 -16.67
N ILE A 365 0.09 15.03 -15.90
CA ILE A 365 0.47 15.12 -14.49
C ILE A 365 1.92 15.56 -14.32
N LYS A 366 2.86 15.02 -15.12
CA LYS A 366 4.25 15.51 -15.15
C LYS A 366 4.32 17.01 -15.48
N LYS A 367 3.46 17.49 -16.39
CA LYS A 367 3.30 18.92 -16.69
C LYS A 367 2.70 19.72 -15.54
N ALA A 368 1.64 19.21 -14.91
CA ALA A 368 0.95 19.88 -13.82
C ALA A 368 1.85 20.12 -12.61
N ILE A 369 2.77 19.19 -12.31
CA ILE A 369 3.73 19.32 -11.21
C ILE A 369 5.02 20.05 -11.59
N GLY A 370 5.14 20.53 -12.84
CA GLY A 370 6.23 21.37 -13.32
C GLY A 370 7.48 20.65 -13.83
N LEU A 371 7.46 19.33 -14.02
CA LEU A 371 8.65 18.58 -14.46
C LEU A 371 9.08 18.88 -15.90
N PHE A 372 8.16 19.28 -16.77
CA PHE A 372 8.54 19.74 -18.12
C PHE A 372 9.11 21.16 -18.12
N ASP A 373 8.76 21.99 -17.14
CA ASP A 373 9.31 23.34 -17.01
C ASP A 373 10.72 23.30 -16.38
N ASN A 374 10.87 22.46 -15.35
CA ASN A 374 12.15 22.19 -14.70
C ASN A 374 12.22 20.70 -14.31
N PRO A 375 12.93 19.85 -15.09
CA PRO A 375 13.03 18.42 -14.78
C PRO A 375 13.81 18.13 -13.50
N TYR A 376 14.62 19.08 -13.04
CA TYR A 376 15.39 19.00 -11.79
C TYR A 376 14.72 19.74 -10.63
N LYS A 377 13.41 20.04 -10.74
CA LYS A 377 12.60 20.54 -9.63
C LYS A 377 12.81 19.64 -8.41
N SER A 378 12.91 20.24 -7.23
CA SER A 378 13.03 19.50 -5.96
C SER A 378 14.35 18.70 -5.81
N MET A 379 15.36 18.96 -6.65
CA MET A 379 16.68 18.32 -6.60
C MET A 379 17.80 19.30 -6.21
N ASP A 380 17.67 19.86 -5.01
CA ASP A 380 18.60 20.83 -4.41
C ASP A 380 19.24 20.23 -3.15
N ALA A 381 20.57 20.07 -3.17
CA ALA A 381 21.34 19.48 -2.09
C ALA A 381 21.32 20.33 -0.80
N ALA A 382 21.21 21.66 -0.92
CA ALA A 382 21.08 22.54 0.25
C ALA A 382 19.72 22.35 0.92
N ARG A 383 18.63 22.20 0.13
CA ARG A 383 17.31 21.83 0.68
C ARG A 383 17.35 20.46 1.35
N GLU A 384 17.96 19.47 0.72
CA GLU A 384 18.09 18.12 1.29
C GLU A 384 18.71 18.14 2.68
N HIS A 385 19.80 18.90 2.85
CA HIS A 385 20.47 19.04 4.15
C HIS A 385 19.65 19.82 5.18
N ASN A 386 19.00 20.92 4.77
CA ASN A 386 18.39 21.88 5.71
C ASN A 386 16.93 21.61 6.06
N ALA A 387 16.21 20.80 5.27
CA ALA A 387 14.77 20.60 5.44
C ALA A 387 14.40 19.49 6.44
N MET A 388 15.32 18.54 6.70
CA MET A 388 15.06 17.38 7.56
C MET A 388 14.95 17.80 9.02
N ARG A 389 13.94 17.30 9.73
CA ARG A 389 13.84 17.36 11.19
C ARG A 389 14.02 18.77 11.77
N ARG A 390 13.54 19.79 11.06
CA ARG A 390 13.59 21.18 11.54
C ARG A 390 12.89 21.32 12.90
N PRO A 391 13.35 22.21 13.78
CA PRO A 391 12.78 22.38 15.12
C PRO A 391 11.25 22.57 15.12
N GLU A 392 10.72 23.32 14.15
CA GLU A 392 9.29 23.53 13.97
C GLU A 392 8.53 22.26 13.54
N THR A 393 9.16 21.40 12.73
CA THR A 393 8.58 20.11 12.32
C THR A 393 8.54 19.13 13.49
N ILE A 394 9.60 19.09 14.30
CA ILE A 394 9.65 18.28 15.53
C ILE A 394 8.64 18.78 16.56
N ALA A 395 8.48 20.11 16.71
CA ALA A 395 7.48 20.70 17.58
C ALA A 395 6.05 20.34 17.11
N LEU A 396 5.80 20.35 15.81
CA LEU A 396 4.53 19.91 15.23
C LEU A 396 4.28 18.42 15.47
N ALA A 397 5.29 17.55 15.34
CA ALA A 397 5.14 16.13 15.64
C ALA A 397 4.77 15.89 17.10
N ARG A 398 5.37 16.66 18.02
CA ARG A 398 5.03 16.64 19.44
C ARG A 398 3.61 17.16 19.72
N GLU A 399 3.17 18.20 19.01
CA GLU A 399 1.78 18.68 19.08
C GLU A 399 0.80 17.60 18.60
N ALA A 400 1.05 17.02 17.43
CA ALA A 400 0.21 15.99 16.84
C ALA A 400 0.10 14.77 17.75
N ALA A 401 1.22 14.28 18.28
CA ALA A 401 1.24 13.16 19.22
C ALA A 401 0.41 13.44 20.48
N ARG A 402 0.48 14.66 21.04
CA ARG A 402 -0.34 15.04 22.20
C ARG A 402 -1.83 15.06 21.90
N ARG A 403 -2.22 15.56 20.72
CA ARG A 403 -3.64 15.63 20.30
C ARG A 403 -4.21 14.27 19.87
N ALA A 404 -3.36 13.34 19.47
CA ALA A 404 -3.73 11.99 19.07
C ALA A 404 -4.02 11.05 20.26
N CYS A 405 -3.57 11.38 21.47
CA CYS A 405 -3.79 10.55 22.66
C CYS A 405 -5.27 10.54 23.07
N VAL A 406 -5.86 9.34 23.20
CA VAL A 406 -7.22 9.14 23.72
C VAL A 406 -7.16 8.66 25.17
N LEU A 407 -7.66 9.46 26.11
CA LEU A 407 -7.78 9.06 27.52
C LEU A 407 -9.02 8.18 27.71
N LEU A 408 -8.83 6.86 27.73
CA LEU A 408 -9.94 5.89 27.85
C LEU A 408 -10.53 5.81 29.26
N LYS A 409 -9.71 6.03 30.30
CA LYS A 409 -10.09 5.87 31.70
C LYS A 409 -9.20 6.71 32.61
N ASN A 410 -9.79 7.38 33.60
CA ASN A 410 -9.07 8.08 34.68
C ASN A 410 -9.91 8.05 35.97
N GLU A 411 -9.78 6.98 36.75
CA GLU A 411 -10.48 6.83 38.04
C GLU A 411 -9.59 7.30 39.19
N GLY A 412 -10.19 8.00 40.18
CA GLY A 412 -9.47 8.43 41.39
C GLY A 412 -8.40 9.48 41.14
N ASP A 413 -8.54 10.29 40.09
CA ASP A 413 -7.62 11.39 39.73
C ASP A 413 -6.14 10.95 39.65
N VAL A 414 -5.89 9.74 39.12
CA VAL A 414 -4.54 9.21 38.93
C VAL A 414 -3.72 10.08 37.98
N LEU A 415 -4.33 10.54 36.89
CA LEU A 415 -3.71 11.48 35.97
C LEU A 415 -4.23 12.91 36.19
N PRO A 416 -3.35 13.94 36.09
CA PRO A 416 -1.93 13.85 35.72
C PRO A 416 -1.01 13.45 36.90
N LEU A 417 0.06 12.71 36.61
CA LEU A 417 1.07 12.36 37.61
C LEU A 417 1.80 13.59 38.16
N LYS A 418 2.22 13.54 39.43
CA LYS A 418 3.07 14.57 40.01
C LYS A 418 4.47 14.45 39.41
N LYS A 419 5.02 15.58 38.97
CA LYS A 419 6.36 15.65 38.35
C LYS A 419 7.50 15.43 39.36
N SER A 420 7.26 15.68 40.64
CA SER A 420 8.25 15.59 41.72
C SER A 420 7.66 14.98 42.98
N GLY A 421 8.50 14.32 43.78
CA GLY A 421 8.11 13.76 45.07
C GLY A 421 7.24 12.49 45.00
N GLN A 422 6.90 12.02 43.81
CA GLN A 422 6.20 10.76 43.57
C GLN A 422 7.17 9.74 42.96
N LYS A 423 7.25 8.54 43.56
CA LYS A 423 7.97 7.41 42.96
C LYS A 423 7.10 6.76 41.90
N VAL A 424 7.64 6.53 40.71
CA VAL A 424 6.92 5.99 39.57
C VAL A 424 7.65 4.77 39.04
N ALA A 425 6.91 3.67 38.85
CA ALA A 425 7.39 2.50 38.14
C ALA A 425 6.82 2.52 36.70
N LEU A 426 7.68 2.41 35.70
CA LEU A 426 7.30 2.23 34.29
C LEU A 426 7.59 0.78 33.91
N ILE A 427 6.54 0.01 33.64
CA ILE A 427 6.64 -1.43 33.38
C ILE A 427 6.14 -1.76 31.97
N GLY A 428 6.94 -2.47 31.20
CA GLY A 428 6.49 -3.08 29.95
C GLY A 428 7.53 -3.13 28.84
N PRO A 429 7.34 -4.02 27.85
CA PRO A 429 8.32 -4.24 26.77
C PRO A 429 8.51 -3.03 25.86
N LEU A 430 7.55 -2.09 25.82
CA LEU A 430 7.60 -0.88 24.98
C LEU A 430 8.15 0.35 25.72
N ALA A 431 8.47 0.24 27.02
CA ALA A 431 8.93 1.37 27.82
C ALA A 431 10.17 2.05 27.22
N SER A 432 11.12 1.24 26.78
CA SER A 432 12.44 1.66 26.26
C SER A 432 12.60 1.38 24.76
N ASP A 433 11.52 1.02 24.06
CA ASP A 433 11.60 0.56 22.68
C ASP A 433 11.62 1.75 21.69
N GLN A 434 12.69 1.86 20.90
CA GLN A 434 12.83 2.87 19.84
C GLN A 434 12.32 2.39 18.48
N ASN A 435 12.18 1.07 18.29
CA ASN A 435 11.93 0.49 16.97
C ASN A 435 10.45 0.55 16.59
N GLN A 436 9.56 0.34 17.56
CA GLN A 436 8.12 0.27 17.40
C GLN A 436 7.44 1.62 17.63
N LEU A 437 8.13 2.60 18.22
CA LEU A 437 7.56 3.90 18.56
C LEU A 437 6.99 4.64 17.34
N ASN A 438 7.68 4.54 16.21
CA ASN A 438 7.31 5.21 14.98
C ASN A 438 6.14 4.52 14.26
N GLY A 439 5.69 3.36 14.73
CA GLY A 439 4.64 2.57 14.10
C GLY A 439 5.11 1.89 12.80
N TYR A 440 4.15 1.60 11.93
CA TYR A 440 4.33 0.92 10.65
C TYR A 440 4.23 1.93 9.49
N TRP A 441 4.64 1.55 8.27
CA TRP A 441 4.79 2.44 7.10
C TRP A 441 5.72 3.63 7.30
N VAL A 442 6.90 3.35 7.84
CA VAL A 442 7.94 4.36 8.07
C VAL A 442 9.14 4.06 7.19
N VAL A 443 9.11 4.55 5.95
CA VAL A 443 10.03 4.12 4.89
C VAL A 443 11.47 4.61 5.09
N PHE A 444 11.64 5.82 5.64
CA PHE A 444 12.94 6.51 5.71
C PHE A 444 13.29 7.05 7.11
N SER A 445 12.65 6.55 8.18
CA SER A 445 12.95 7.01 9.54
C SER A 445 14.29 6.50 10.04
N ASP A 446 15.05 7.36 10.73
CA ASP A 446 16.11 6.92 11.64
C ASP A 446 15.54 6.78 13.06
N THR A 447 15.45 5.54 13.56
CA THR A 447 14.91 5.26 14.89
C THR A 447 15.80 5.79 16.02
N LYS A 448 17.07 6.13 15.76
CA LYS A 448 18.01 6.64 16.77
C LYS A 448 17.54 7.94 17.41
N ASP A 449 16.87 8.79 16.66
CA ASP A 449 16.39 10.09 17.16
C ASP A 449 15.00 10.01 17.82
N SER A 450 14.45 8.79 17.97
CA SER A 450 13.14 8.56 18.56
C SER A 450 13.21 8.62 20.08
N VAL A 451 12.34 9.43 20.68
CA VAL A 451 12.28 9.61 22.15
C VAL A 451 11.31 8.59 22.74
N THR A 452 11.85 7.57 23.41
CA THR A 452 11.03 6.54 24.06
C THR A 452 10.22 7.09 25.23
N VAL A 453 9.23 6.33 25.68
CA VAL A 453 8.44 6.65 26.88
C VAL A 453 9.35 6.80 28.09
N GLU A 454 10.31 5.87 28.26
CA GLU A 454 11.33 5.96 29.30
C GLU A 454 12.13 7.26 29.21
N MET A 455 12.69 7.59 28.04
CA MET A 455 13.52 8.79 27.89
C MET A 455 12.73 10.05 28.23
N ALA A 456 11.48 10.14 27.74
CA ALA A 456 10.58 11.25 28.02
C ALA A 456 10.24 11.35 29.51
N MET A 457 9.88 10.23 30.16
CA MET A 457 9.53 10.21 31.58
C MET A 457 10.75 10.50 32.47
N ARG A 458 11.91 9.93 32.14
CA ARG A 458 13.16 10.15 32.89
C ARG A 458 13.59 11.61 32.85
N GLY A 459 13.38 12.29 31.72
CA GLY A 459 13.60 13.73 31.60
C GLY A 459 12.66 14.63 32.43
N VAL A 460 11.52 14.10 32.91
CA VAL A 460 10.53 14.84 33.71
C VAL A 460 10.54 14.44 35.20
N ILE A 461 10.57 13.14 35.48
CA ILE A 461 10.47 12.55 36.83
C ILE A 461 11.85 12.34 37.47
N GLY A 462 12.92 12.26 36.67
CA GLY A 462 14.29 12.09 37.14
C GLY A 462 14.51 10.77 37.89
N ASN A 463 15.22 10.85 39.02
CA ASN A 463 15.67 9.68 39.79
C ASN A 463 14.54 8.92 40.50
N HIS A 464 13.31 9.45 40.49
CA HIS A 464 12.14 8.77 41.06
C HIS A 464 11.49 7.78 40.09
N LEU A 465 12.00 7.65 38.86
CA LEU A 465 11.55 6.69 37.87
C LEU A 465 12.33 5.37 37.97
N THR A 466 11.61 4.28 38.24
CA THR A 466 12.11 2.91 38.10
C THR A 466 11.54 2.32 36.81
N VAL A 467 12.39 1.72 35.97
CA VAL A 467 11.96 1.10 34.71
C VAL A 467 12.27 -0.38 34.76
N VAL A 468 11.28 -1.21 34.47
CA VAL A 468 11.45 -2.67 34.38
C VAL A 468 10.71 -3.20 33.16
N ARG A 469 11.34 -4.14 32.45
CA ARG A 469 10.74 -4.73 31.23
C ARG A 469 9.42 -5.45 31.52
N GLY A 470 9.34 -6.14 32.66
CA GLY A 470 8.15 -6.89 33.08
C GLY A 470 7.97 -8.19 32.28
N SER A 471 7.59 -8.08 31.01
CA SER A 471 7.33 -9.21 30.11
C SER A 471 7.95 -9.02 28.73
N ASP A 472 7.91 -10.07 27.91
CA ASP A 472 8.18 -9.99 26.48
C ASP A 472 6.88 -9.78 25.69
N ILE A 473 7.02 -9.49 24.39
CA ILE A 473 5.91 -9.48 23.43
C ILE A 473 5.79 -10.89 22.84
N GLU A 474 4.63 -11.51 22.98
CA GLU A 474 4.34 -12.77 22.31
C GLU A 474 4.19 -12.53 20.81
N LEU A 475 5.23 -12.86 20.04
CA LEU A 475 5.17 -12.88 18.59
C LEU A 475 4.66 -14.26 18.16
N THR A 476 3.52 -14.32 17.46
CA THR A 476 3.07 -15.54 16.80
C THR A 476 4.00 -15.90 15.64
N ASP A 477 5.12 -16.54 15.94
CA ASP A 477 6.03 -17.06 14.94
C ASP A 477 5.43 -18.32 14.30
N ARG A 478 4.92 -18.19 13.06
CA ARG A 478 4.46 -19.33 12.24
C ARG A 478 5.58 -20.34 11.92
N ARG A 479 6.83 -20.14 12.36
CA ARG A 479 7.94 -21.10 12.20
C ARG A 479 8.09 -22.11 13.34
N ARG A 480 7.25 -22.09 14.39
CA ARG A 480 7.30 -23.05 15.51
C ARG A 480 6.37 -24.28 15.41
N HIS A 481 5.81 -24.59 14.25
CA HIS A 481 5.02 -25.83 14.05
C HIS A 481 5.75 -26.96 13.28
N ARG A 482 7.09 -26.95 13.26
CA ARG A 482 7.88 -28.06 12.65
C ARG A 482 9.01 -28.64 13.49
N ARG A 483 9.07 -28.34 14.79
CA ARG A 483 10.03 -28.98 15.72
C ARG A 483 9.41 -29.21 17.10
N SER A 484 8.48 -30.16 17.19
CA SER A 484 8.17 -30.83 18.46
C SER A 484 7.59 -32.24 18.32
N ASP A 485 7.64 -32.86 17.13
CA ASP A 485 7.32 -34.29 16.94
C ASP A 485 8.55 -35.05 16.42
N LYS A 486 9.57 -35.12 17.28
CA LYS A 486 10.51 -36.25 17.34
C LYS A 486 10.88 -36.48 18.80
N GLY A 487 9.89 -36.97 19.55
CA GLY A 487 10.17 -37.65 20.80
C GLY A 487 10.89 -38.96 20.51
N GLY A 488 12.13 -39.07 20.99
CA GLY A 488 12.89 -40.30 21.11
C GLY A 488 13.70 -40.21 22.41
N PRO A 489 13.69 -41.22 23.28
CA PRO A 489 14.16 -41.09 24.66
C PRO A 489 15.67 -41.31 24.75
N GLY A 490 16.34 -40.53 25.61
CA GLY A 490 17.62 -40.93 26.20
C GLY A 490 18.67 -39.82 26.32
N GLY A 491 19.21 -39.67 27.52
CA GLY A 491 20.62 -39.24 27.69
C GLY A 491 20.91 -37.98 28.49
N ARG A 492 20.80 -38.09 29.83
CA ARG A 492 21.67 -37.55 30.89
C ARG A 492 22.42 -36.20 30.72
N CYS A 493 22.12 -35.31 31.66
CA CYS A 493 22.99 -34.57 32.61
C CYS A 493 24.45 -34.17 32.25
N GLY A 494 24.75 -32.91 32.61
CA GLY A 494 26.08 -32.39 32.96
C GLY A 494 26.52 -31.27 32.01
N GLY A 495 27.01 -30.10 32.41
CA GLY A 495 27.36 -29.51 33.70
C GLY A 495 27.91 -28.11 33.39
N ALA A 496 27.72 -27.16 34.31
CA ALA A 496 28.22 -25.80 34.19
C ALA A 496 29.77 -25.75 34.16
N LEU A 497 30.36 -24.76 33.47
CA LEU A 497 31.43 -23.93 34.05
C LEU A 497 31.83 -22.72 33.18
N HIS A 498 31.93 -21.59 33.88
CA HIS A 498 32.45 -20.29 33.48
C HIS A 498 33.93 -20.27 33.07
N ARG A 499 34.31 -19.33 32.19
CA ARG A 499 35.26 -18.18 32.36
C ARG A 499 35.66 -17.66 30.96
N ARG A 500 35.43 -16.37 30.60
CA ARG A 500 36.35 -15.19 30.69
C ARG A 500 37.75 -15.46 30.10
N ARG A 501 38.46 -14.60 29.35
CA ARG A 501 38.32 -13.28 28.67
C ARG A 501 39.71 -13.04 27.98
N ALA A 502 39.74 -12.23 26.90
CA ALA A 502 40.88 -11.45 26.33
C ALA A 502 42.11 -12.23 25.81
N GLY A 503 42.60 -12.05 24.56
CA GLY A 503 43.31 -10.87 24.00
C GLY A 503 44.83 -11.09 24.17
N ASP A 504 45.79 -10.80 23.29
CA ASP A 504 45.92 -10.20 21.96
C ASP A 504 47.42 -10.38 21.53
N VAL A 505 47.77 -10.14 20.25
CA VAL A 505 49.13 -9.90 19.67
C VAL A 505 50.11 -11.10 19.54
N GLY A 506 50.83 -11.38 18.44
CA GLY A 506 50.96 -10.79 17.11
C GLY A 506 52.16 -11.36 16.30
N ARG A 507 52.24 -10.93 15.02
CA ARG A 507 53.40 -10.83 14.09
C ARG A 507 54.11 -12.08 13.55
N GLY A 508 54.30 -12.10 12.22
CA GLY A 508 55.33 -12.86 11.50
C GLY A 508 55.10 -12.88 9.98
N ALA A 509 55.93 -12.16 9.23
CA ALA A 509 55.90 -12.06 7.76
C ALA A 509 57.01 -12.92 7.11
N ILE A 510 57.00 -12.99 5.75
CA ILE A 510 58.15 -13.15 4.81
C ILE A 510 58.26 -14.47 3.97
N THR A 511 57.84 -14.33 2.68
CA THR A 511 58.46 -14.67 1.36
C THR A 511 58.73 -16.09 0.78
N HIS A 512 58.41 -16.22 -0.53
CA HIS A 512 59.07 -16.92 -1.69
C HIS A 512 59.34 -18.45 -1.61
N ARG A 513 59.32 -19.32 -2.65
CA ARG A 513 59.54 -19.26 -4.11
C ARG A 513 59.16 -20.63 -4.77
N ASP A 514 58.82 -20.59 -6.07
CA ASP A 514 59.01 -21.56 -7.20
C ASP A 514 59.02 -23.10 -7.04
N HIS A 515 58.23 -23.82 -7.88
CA HIS A 515 58.71 -24.42 -9.16
C HIS A 515 57.67 -25.33 -9.88
N ARG A 516 57.52 -25.12 -11.19
CA ARG A 516 57.06 -26.10 -12.23
C ARG A 516 58.09 -27.25 -12.31
N ALA A 517 57.92 -28.44 -12.90
CA ALA A 517 57.07 -29.03 -13.95
C ALA A 517 57.31 -30.55 -13.93
N ARG A 518 56.44 -31.35 -14.57
CA ARG A 518 56.77 -32.44 -15.52
C ARG A 518 55.47 -33.01 -16.12
N GLY A 519 55.39 -33.00 -17.46
CA GLY A 519 54.24 -33.43 -18.27
C GLY A 519 54.25 -34.92 -18.64
N PRO A 520 54.09 -35.29 -19.93
CA PRO A 520 52.80 -35.41 -20.62
C PRO A 520 52.67 -36.71 -21.45
N SER A 521 51.50 -36.90 -22.09
CA SER A 521 51.22 -37.55 -23.40
C SER A 521 49.79 -38.13 -23.34
N CYS A 522 49.00 -38.35 -24.38
CA CYS A 522 48.97 -38.02 -25.80
C CYS A 522 47.54 -38.39 -26.28
N ALA A 523 47.04 -37.73 -27.34
CA ALA A 523 45.72 -38.00 -27.91
C ALA A 523 45.68 -39.27 -28.80
N ARG A 524 44.48 -39.82 -29.06
CA ARG A 524 43.68 -39.73 -30.33
C ARG A 524 42.90 -41.02 -30.69
N ARG A 525 41.67 -40.78 -31.21
CA ARG A 525 40.84 -41.59 -32.15
C ARG A 525 40.28 -42.93 -31.62
N GLY A 526 39.08 -43.40 -31.94
CA GLY A 526 37.99 -42.92 -32.79
C GLY A 526 37.04 -44.09 -33.16
N TYR A 527 35.79 -43.76 -33.48
CA TYR A 527 34.89 -44.39 -34.46
C TYR A 527 33.97 -45.61 -34.15
N LYS A 528 32.77 -45.48 -34.78
CA LYS A 528 31.70 -46.45 -35.16
C LYS A 528 30.61 -46.73 -34.12
N GLY A 529 29.31 -46.74 -34.44
CA GLY A 529 28.52 -46.61 -35.68
C GLY A 529 27.05 -46.95 -35.33
N ASN A 530 26.05 -46.14 -35.69
CA ASN A 530 25.13 -46.22 -36.86
C ASN A 530 23.89 -47.14 -36.72
N GLY A 531 22.73 -46.58 -37.10
CA GLY A 531 21.45 -47.25 -37.41
C GLY A 531 20.24 -46.37 -37.01
N GLN A 532 19.73 -45.44 -37.85
CA GLN A 532 18.60 -45.59 -38.81
C GLN A 532 17.29 -46.13 -38.18
N ALA A 533 16.06 -45.70 -38.50
CA ALA A 533 15.45 -44.60 -39.24
C ALA A 533 13.90 -44.71 -39.08
N ASN A 534 13.20 -43.57 -39.15
CA ASN A 534 11.86 -43.29 -39.72
C ASN A 534 10.54 -43.98 -39.28
N GLY A 535 9.51 -43.10 -39.15
CA GLY A 535 8.09 -43.33 -39.43
C GLY A 535 7.23 -43.66 -38.20
N GLY A 536 6.06 -43.08 -37.91
CA GLY A 536 5.15 -42.20 -38.63
C GLY A 536 3.72 -42.44 -38.10
N LEU A 537 2.95 -41.36 -37.91
CA LEU A 537 1.48 -41.25 -37.92
C LEU A 537 0.59 -41.84 -36.79
N ALA A 538 -0.06 -40.88 -36.13
CA ALA A 538 -1.42 -40.80 -35.56
C ALA A 538 -2.45 -41.95 -35.79
N LYS A 539 -3.22 -42.27 -34.73
CA LYS A 539 -4.67 -41.96 -34.55
C LYS A 539 -5.36 -42.82 -33.47
N SER A 540 -6.25 -42.16 -32.69
CA SER A 540 -7.54 -42.61 -32.13
C SER A 540 -7.71 -43.85 -31.24
N TRP A 541 -8.32 -43.61 -30.07
CA TRP A 541 -9.09 -44.47 -29.13
C TRP A 541 -10.32 -45.15 -29.80
N PRO A 542 -11.18 -46.02 -29.15
CA PRO A 542 -11.39 -46.32 -27.69
C PRO A 542 -11.76 -47.78 -27.24
N CYS A 543 -11.83 -47.96 -25.89
CA CYS A 543 -12.63 -48.94 -25.08
C CYS A 543 -12.20 -50.43 -25.00
N PRO A 544 -12.65 -51.26 -23.99
CA PRO A 544 -13.56 -51.06 -22.84
C PRO A 544 -13.13 -51.65 -21.44
N CYS A 545 -14.00 -51.37 -20.44
CA CYS A 545 -14.23 -51.94 -19.06
C CYS A 545 -13.98 -53.45 -18.83
N PRO A 546 -13.97 -54.03 -17.58
CA PRO A 546 -14.82 -53.74 -16.38
C PRO A 546 -14.07 -53.82 -15.02
N GLY A 547 -14.59 -53.55 -13.81
CA GLY A 547 -15.90 -53.35 -13.21
C GLY A 547 -15.84 -53.93 -11.78
N ARG A 548 -16.34 -53.21 -10.75
CA ARG A 548 -16.78 -53.81 -9.48
C ARG A 548 -17.76 -52.88 -8.74
N ARG A 549 -18.75 -53.52 -8.13
CA ARG A 549 -20.09 -53.02 -7.77
C ARG A 549 -20.20 -52.38 -6.38
N HIS A 550 -21.06 -51.37 -6.33
CA HIS A 550 -22.04 -50.94 -5.30
C HIS A 550 -22.08 -51.56 -3.88
N LYS A 551 -22.26 -50.67 -2.89
CA LYS A 551 -23.35 -50.75 -1.90
C LYS A 551 -24.05 -49.37 -1.72
N ARG A 552 -25.38 -49.41 -1.64
CA ARG A 552 -26.35 -48.30 -1.54
C ARG A 552 -26.76 -48.03 -0.07
N ARG A 553 -27.45 -46.87 0.09
CA ARG A 553 -28.49 -46.47 1.10
C ARG A 553 -27.98 -45.44 2.11
N ARG A 554 -28.68 -44.35 2.46
CA ARG A 554 -30.08 -43.91 2.30
C ARG A 554 -30.12 -42.37 2.46
N ARG A 555 -31.00 -41.68 1.72
CA ARG A 555 -31.38 -40.27 1.92
C ARG A 555 -32.56 -40.18 2.91
N HIS A 556 -32.60 -39.13 3.73
CA HIS A 556 -33.81 -38.63 4.39
C HIS A 556 -33.92 -37.10 4.22
N PRO A 557 -35.15 -36.54 4.26
CA PRO A 557 -35.50 -35.28 3.61
C PRO A 557 -35.45 -34.06 4.54
N LEU A 558 -35.22 -32.89 3.93
CA LEU A 558 -35.39 -31.56 4.51
C LEU A 558 -36.89 -31.23 4.63
N HIS A 559 -37.32 -30.86 5.83
CA HIS A 559 -38.64 -30.28 6.08
C HIS A 559 -38.59 -28.75 5.92
N LEU A 560 -39.51 -28.23 5.11
CA LEU A 560 -39.84 -26.83 4.90
C LEU A 560 -41.33 -26.67 5.22
N VAL A 561 -41.70 -25.86 6.22
CA VAL A 561 -43.08 -25.34 6.40
C VAL A 561 -42.99 -23.92 7.00
N PRO A 562 -43.85 -22.97 6.59
CA PRO A 562 -43.64 -21.52 6.69
C PRO A 562 -44.45 -20.86 7.82
N TRP A 563 -44.06 -19.66 8.25
CA TRP A 563 -44.90 -18.80 9.09
C TRP A 563 -44.89 -17.33 8.63
N VAL A 564 -46.07 -16.86 8.20
CA VAL A 564 -46.46 -15.45 8.13
C VAL A 564 -47.72 -15.29 8.98
N ARG A 565 -47.65 -14.39 9.98
CA ARG A 565 -48.68 -13.44 10.48
C ARG A 565 -48.60 -13.28 12.00
N GLY A 566 -48.54 -12.02 12.45
CA GLY A 566 -48.82 -11.68 13.85
C GLY A 566 -48.07 -10.45 14.39
N TRP A 567 -48.34 -9.27 13.84
CA TRP A 567 -47.99 -8.00 14.49
C TRP A 567 -48.87 -7.81 15.74
N LYS A 568 -48.28 -7.87 16.94
CA LYS A 568 -48.76 -7.10 18.10
C LYS A 568 -47.56 -6.59 18.92
N ARG A 569 -47.59 -5.28 19.15
CA ARG A 569 -46.66 -4.49 19.97
C ARG A 569 -46.51 -5.09 21.37
N HIS A 570 -45.28 -5.20 21.86
CA HIS A 570 -44.90 -4.78 23.21
C HIS A 570 -43.39 -4.53 23.28
N ARG A 571 -43.03 -3.29 23.63
CA ARG A 571 -41.66 -2.90 24.01
C ARG A 571 -41.32 -3.57 25.34
N ARG A 572 -40.17 -4.25 25.41
CA ARG A 572 -39.33 -4.44 26.61
C ARG A 572 -37.98 -4.98 26.13
N TYR A 573 -36.92 -4.18 26.30
CA TYR A 573 -35.55 -4.63 26.10
C TYR A 573 -35.13 -5.46 27.31
N SER A 574 -34.76 -6.72 27.07
CA SER A 574 -34.13 -7.59 28.07
C SER A 574 -32.62 -7.42 27.95
N VAL A 575 -32.01 -6.86 29.00
CA VAL A 575 -30.56 -6.79 29.18
C VAL A 575 -30.08 -8.19 29.58
N TRP A 576 -29.18 -8.79 28.81
CA TRP A 576 -28.46 -9.99 29.22
C TRP A 576 -27.44 -9.61 30.30
N ARG A 577 -27.69 -10.01 31.55
CA ARG A 577 -26.69 -9.99 32.63
C ARG A 577 -25.75 -11.18 32.44
N LEU A 578 -24.48 -10.92 32.17
CA LEU A 578 -23.40 -11.86 32.40
C LEU A 578 -23.12 -11.91 33.92
N GLN A 579 -23.13 -13.12 34.50
CA GLN A 579 -22.66 -13.34 35.88
C GLN A 579 -21.13 -13.25 35.91
N PRO A 580 -20.51 -12.55 36.88
CA PRO A 580 -19.07 -12.59 37.06
C PRO A 580 -18.64 -13.92 37.69
N VAL A 581 -17.70 -14.60 37.04
CA VAL A 581 -16.92 -15.69 37.64
C VAL A 581 -15.91 -15.03 38.59
N GLY A 582 -15.88 -15.46 39.85
CA GLY A 582 -15.04 -14.88 40.90
C GLY A 582 -13.53 -14.99 40.61
N PRO A 583 -12.69 -14.16 41.26
CA PRO A 583 -11.26 -14.12 40.99
C PRO A 583 -10.54 -15.35 41.58
N LEU A 584 -9.75 -16.04 40.75
CA LEU A 584 -8.66 -16.88 41.24
C LEU A 584 -7.56 -15.96 41.78
N ALA A 585 -7.33 -16.00 43.09
CA ALA A 585 -6.23 -15.29 43.74
C ALA A 585 -4.90 -15.99 43.40
N MET A 586 -4.05 -15.33 42.60
CA MET A 586 -2.61 -15.60 42.60
C MET A 586 -1.96 -14.74 43.70
N GLN A 587 -1.38 -15.39 44.70
CA GLN A 587 -0.54 -14.74 45.70
C GLN A 587 0.81 -14.34 45.08
N PHE A 588 1.10 -13.03 45.06
CA PHE A 588 2.45 -12.51 44.87
C PHE A 588 3.03 -12.09 46.23
N PRO A 589 4.34 -12.28 46.48
CA PRO A 589 4.96 -11.87 47.72
C PRO A 589 4.90 -10.34 47.87
N ALA A 590 4.41 -9.92 49.03
CA ALA A 590 4.24 -8.52 49.42
C ALA A 590 5.59 -7.88 49.69
N GLU A 591 5.95 -6.85 48.93
CA GLU A 591 6.70 -5.67 49.37
C GLU A 591 6.76 -4.63 48.24
N ILE A 592 5.68 -3.85 48.07
CA ILE A 592 5.75 -2.55 47.41
C ILE A 592 5.11 -1.56 48.39
N GLY A 593 5.95 -0.72 49.00
CA GLY A 593 5.53 0.28 49.97
C GLY A 593 4.44 1.20 49.41
N THR A 594 3.50 1.54 50.30
CA THR A 594 2.41 2.49 50.08
C THR A 594 2.95 3.82 49.54
N GLY A 595 2.75 4.06 48.24
CA GLY A 595 3.20 5.29 47.57
C GLY A 595 3.59 5.14 46.10
N ALA A 596 3.67 3.90 45.58
CA ALA A 596 3.91 3.66 44.16
C ALA A 596 2.59 3.61 43.36
N VAL A 597 2.49 4.40 42.29
CA VAL A 597 1.46 4.21 41.26
C VAL A 597 2.06 3.29 40.20
N LEU A 598 1.39 2.15 39.97
CA LEU A 598 1.71 1.20 38.91
C LEU A 598 1.04 1.68 37.62
N LEU A 599 1.83 1.88 36.56
CA LEU A 599 1.34 2.16 35.21
C LEU A 599 1.85 1.11 34.23
#